data_AF-A0A4U9DAI5-F1
#
_entry.id   AF-A0A4U9DAI5-F1
#
_cell.length_a   1.000
_cell.length_b   1.000
_cell.length_c   1.000
_cell.angle_alpha   90.00
_cell.angle_beta   90.00
_cell.angle_gamma   90.00
#
_symmetry.space_group_name_H-M   'P 1'
#
loop_
_entity.id
_entity.type
_entity.pdbx_description
1 polymer ?
#
loop_
_entity_poly.entity_id
_entity_poly.type
_entity_poly.pdbx_seq_one_letter_code
_entity_poly.pdbx_strand_id
1 'polypeptide(L)'
;MLASRLPGLLPPLSNQEALESAAILSLVSTNYATTRWRHRPFRAPHHSASVAAMVGGGAIPAPGEISLAHNGVLFLDELPEFERRVLDALREPIESGKIHISRHPGRKLTIRRISS
;
A
#
# COMPACT_ATOMS: atom_id res chain seq x y z
N MET A 1 16.93 9.78 2.26
CA MET A 1 15.84 10.79 2.22
C MET A 1 15.26 10.97 3.62
N LEU A 2 14.89 12.19 4.03
CA LEU A 2 14.27 12.45 5.34
C LEU A 2 12.93 11.71 5.51
N ALA A 3 12.16 11.58 4.43
CA ALA A 3 10.86 10.93 4.45
C ALA A 3 10.89 9.46 4.93
N SER A 4 12.00 8.74 4.72
CA SER A 4 12.13 7.35 5.18
C SER A 4 12.25 7.22 6.71
N ARG A 5 12.40 8.34 7.44
CA ARG A 5 12.39 8.38 8.90
C ARG A 5 11.00 8.65 9.48
N LEU A 6 10.05 9.13 8.66
CA LEU A 6 8.67 9.39 9.07
C LEU A 6 8.00 8.18 9.76
N PRO A 7 8.13 6.92 9.27
CA PRO A 7 7.53 5.77 9.94
C PRO A 7 8.01 5.58 11.38
N GLY A 8 9.26 5.96 11.69
CA GLY A 8 9.82 5.87 13.03
C GLY A 8 9.40 7.00 13.98
N LEU A 9 8.83 8.08 13.45
CA LEU A 9 8.25 9.18 14.23
C LEU A 9 6.76 8.95 14.55
N LEU A 10 6.10 8.09 13.78
CA LEU A 10 4.70 7.74 13.98
C LEU A 10 4.55 6.71 15.10
N PRO A 11 3.42 6.69 15.82
CA PRO A 11 3.16 5.66 16.82
C PRO A 11 3.17 4.28 16.16
N PRO A 12 3.66 3.23 16.84
CA PRO A 12 3.67 1.88 16.29
C PRO A 12 2.24 1.44 15.96
N LEU A 13 2.10 0.48 15.05
CA LEU A 13 0.79 -0.08 14.74
C LEU A 13 0.19 -0.74 15.99
N SER A 14 -1.13 -0.64 16.14
CA SER A 14 -1.88 -1.54 17.01
C SER A 14 -1.75 -2.99 16.52
N ASN A 15 -2.08 -3.96 17.37
CA ASN A 15 -2.05 -5.37 16.96
C ASN A 15 -2.99 -5.65 15.78
N GLN A 16 -4.14 -4.98 15.73
CA GLN A 16 -5.10 -5.11 14.64
C GLN A 16 -4.53 -4.56 13.32
N GLU A 17 -4.01 -3.33 13.34
CA GLU A 17 -3.38 -2.74 12.15
C GLU A 17 -2.15 -3.54 11.69
N ALA A 18 -1.36 -4.07 12.64
CA ALA A 18 -0.20 -4.91 12.34
C ALA A 18 -0.61 -6.24 11.67
N LEU A 19 -1.71 -6.86 12.12
CA LEU A 19 -2.25 -8.07 11.51
C LEU A 19 -2.72 -7.80 10.07
N GLU A 20 -3.42 -6.69 9.83
CA GLU A 20 -3.88 -6.27 8.50
C GLU A 20 -2.70 -6.05 7.55
N SER A 21 -1.70 -5.27 7.97
CA SER A 21 -0.52 -5.00 7.15
C SER A 21 0.29 -6.28 6.89
N ALA A 22 0.43 -7.16 7.89
CA ALA A 22 1.10 -8.46 7.73
C ALA A 22 0.36 -9.36 6.74
N ALA A 23 -0.97 -9.38 6.77
CA ALA A 23 -1.79 -10.14 5.82
C ALA A 23 -1.52 -9.68 4.37
N ILE A 24 -1.46 -8.37 4.12
CA ILE A 24 -1.15 -7.84 2.79
C ILE A 24 0.29 -8.18 2.37
N LEU A 25 1.27 -7.95 3.25
CA LEU A 25 2.68 -8.21 2.95
C LEU A 25 2.98 -9.69 2.70
N SER A 26 2.27 -10.59 3.37
CA SER A 26 2.40 -12.04 3.17
C SER A 26 2.03 -12.50 1.77
N LEU A 27 1.26 -11.70 1.00
CA LEU A 27 0.96 -11.98 -0.41
C LEU A 27 2.18 -11.84 -1.32
N VAL A 28 3.20 -11.09 -0.89
CA VAL A 28 4.43 -10.84 -1.65
C VAL A 28 5.61 -11.58 -1.03
N SER A 29 5.68 -11.67 0.30
CA SER A 29 6.75 -12.39 0.99
C SER A 29 6.38 -12.76 2.43
N THR A 30 6.48 -14.05 2.76
CA THR A 30 6.16 -14.61 4.08
C THR A 30 7.06 -14.09 5.20
N ASN A 31 8.31 -13.71 4.89
CA ASN A 31 9.31 -13.27 5.88
C ASN A 31 9.08 -11.84 6.40
N TYR A 32 8.22 -11.06 5.74
CA TYR A 32 7.94 -9.68 6.15
C TYR A 32 7.08 -9.59 7.41
N ALA A 33 6.19 -10.55 7.62
CA ALA A 33 5.23 -10.51 8.73
C ALA A 33 5.90 -10.63 10.10
N THR A 34 6.96 -11.44 10.22
CA THR A 34 7.63 -11.71 11.50
C THR A 34 8.70 -10.68 11.83
N THR A 35 9.42 -10.17 10.83
CA THR A 35 10.53 -9.22 11.01
C THR A 35 10.09 -7.77 11.18
N ARG A 36 8.86 -7.43 10.77
CA ARG A 36 8.33 -6.06 10.80
C ARG A 36 7.05 -5.93 11.63
N TRP A 37 6.87 -6.78 12.63
CA TRP A 37 5.70 -6.71 13.52
C TRP A 37 5.58 -5.32 14.17
N ARG A 38 4.38 -4.73 14.06
CA ARG A 38 4.04 -3.38 14.53
C ARG A 38 4.84 -2.21 13.94
N HIS A 39 5.70 -2.45 12.95
CA HIS A 39 6.36 -1.40 12.21
C HIS A 39 5.47 -0.89 11.08
N ARG A 40 5.36 0.44 10.94
CA ARG A 40 4.63 1.05 9.83
C ARG A 40 5.35 0.78 8.51
N PRO A 41 4.67 0.22 7.50
CA PRO A 41 5.23 0.09 6.16
C PRO A 41 5.60 1.46 5.58
N PHE A 42 6.65 1.49 4.76
CA PHE A 42 7.06 2.67 4.01
C PHE A 42 7.28 2.26 2.57
N ARG A 43 6.63 2.96 1.65
CA ARG A 43 6.78 2.78 0.21
C ARG A 43 7.10 4.12 -0.41
N ALA A 44 8.09 4.15 -1.30
CA ALA A 44 8.50 5.32 -2.05
C ALA A 44 8.76 4.87 -3.50
N PRO A 45 7.69 4.66 -4.29
CA PRO A 45 7.82 4.21 -5.66
C PRO A 45 8.44 5.29 -6.55
N HIS A 46 9.20 4.85 -7.55
CA HIS A 46 9.76 5.75 -8.56
C HIS A 46 8.63 6.31 -9.44
N HIS A 47 8.75 7.55 -9.93
CA HIS A 47 7.74 8.20 -10.79
C HIS A 47 7.44 7.42 -12.08
N SER A 48 8.37 6.57 -12.53
CA SER A 48 8.21 5.66 -13.67
C SER A 48 7.41 4.38 -13.34
N ALA A 49 6.85 4.26 -12.13
CA ALA A 49 6.04 3.11 -11.75
C ALA A 49 4.74 3.06 -12.56
N SER A 50 4.43 1.88 -13.10
CA SER A 50 3.21 1.68 -13.87
C SER A 50 1.96 1.76 -12.98
N VAL A 51 0.79 1.98 -13.59
CA VAL A 51 -0.50 1.92 -12.89
C VAL A 51 -0.65 0.61 -12.12
N ALA A 52 -0.33 -0.53 -12.74
CA ALA A 52 -0.42 -1.83 -12.07
C ALA A 52 0.56 -1.97 -10.88
N ALA A 53 1.76 -1.39 -10.96
CA ALA A 53 2.68 -1.35 -9.82
C ALA A 53 2.12 -0.48 -8.69
N MET A 54 1.50 0.65 -9.02
CA MET A 54 1.02 1.62 -8.04
C MET A 54 -0.25 1.18 -7.30
N VAL A 55 -1.30 0.81 -8.03
CA VAL A 55 -2.60 0.43 -7.45
C VAL A 55 -2.79 -1.08 -7.31
N GLY A 56 -1.94 -1.89 -7.95
CA GLY A 56 -2.09 -3.35 -8.02
C GLY A 56 -2.82 -3.80 -9.27
N GLY A 57 -2.82 -5.10 -9.53
CA GLY A 57 -3.42 -5.70 -10.72
C GLY A 57 -2.48 -6.65 -11.46
N GLY A 58 -2.61 -6.72 -12.79
CA GLY A 58 -1.87 -7.66 -13.65
C GLY A 58 -2.63 -8.97 -13.92
N ALA A 59 -2.06 -9.81 -14.80
CA ALA A 59 -2.64 -11.12 -15.15
C ALA A 59 -2.74 -12.04 -13.93
N ILE A 60 -1.75 -11.94 -13.03
CA ILE A 60 -1.79 -12.51 -11.68
C ILE A 60 -2.02 -11.33 -10.73
N PRO A 61 -3.21 -11.21 -10.11
CA PRO A 61 -3.51 -10.08 -9.24
C PRO A 61 -2.56 -10.00 -8.05
N ALA A 62 -1.77 -8.92 -8.00
CA ALA A 62 -0.82 -8.63 -6.92
C ALA A 62 -1.13 -7.27 -6.28
N PRO A 63 -0.79 -7.07 -4.99
CA PRO A 63 -0.91 -5.78 -4.33
C PRO A 63 0.04 -4.76 -4.95
N GLY A 64 -0.46 -3.52 -5.13
CA GLY A 64 0.36 -2.39 -5.54
C GLY A 64 1.05 -1.69 -4.36
N GLU A 65 1.88 -0.71 -4.68
CA GLU A 65 2.59 0.16 -3.74
C GLU A 65 1.66 0.75 -2.68
N ILE A 66 0.48 1.22 -3.08
CA ILE A 66 -0.48 1.81 -2.14
C ILE A 66 -1.02 0.79 -1.13
N SER A 67 -1.23 -0.47 -1.55
CA SER A 67 -1.67 -1.54 -0.66
C SER A 67 -0.54 -2.01 0.26
N LEU A 68 0.69 -2.07 -0.25
CA LEU A 68 1.88 -2.40 0.55
C LEU A 68 2.19 -1.32 1.59
N ALA A 69 1.71 -0.10 1.38
CA ALA A 69 1.79 1.01 2.34
C ALA A 69 0.64 1.02 3.36
N HIS A 70 -0.24 0.01 3.41
CA HIS A 70 -1.41 -0.02 4.30
C HIS A 70 -1.02 0.18 5.78
N ASN A 71 -1.75 1.05 6.47
CA ASN A 71 -1.46 1.57 7.83
C ASN A 71 -0.08 2.25 7.97
N GLY A 72 0.61 2.52 6.87
CA GLY A 72 1.95 3.10 6.82
C GLY A 72 1.99 4.41 6.05
N VAL A 73 3.08 4.59 5.32
CA VAL A 73 3.36 5.80 4.54
C VAL A 73 3.65 5.42 3.09
N LEU A 74 2.88 5.99 2.17
CA LEU A 74 3.21 6.05 0.75
C LEU A 74 3.77 7.44 0.46
N PHE A 75 5.05 7.53 0.12
CA PHE A 75 5.72 8.77 -0.20
C PHE A 75 5.84 8.90 -1.72
N LEU A 76 5.29 9.99 -2.26
CA LEU A 76 5.37 10.33 -3.68
C LEU A 76 6.16 11.64 -3.76
N ASP A 77 7.46 11.54 -4.02
CA ASP A 77 8.24 12.69 -4.48
C ASP A 77 7.95 12.95 -5.97
N GLU A 78 8.28 14.15 -6.45
CA GLU A 78 8.21 14.43 -7.89
C GLU A 78 6.83 14.18 -8.52
N LEU A 79 5.74 14.53 -7.82
CA LEU A 79 4.37 14.35 -8.32
C LEU A 79 4.14 14.80 -9.78
N PRO A 80 4.74 15.92 -10.27
CA PRO A 80 4.61 16.31 -11.67
C PRO A 80 5.20 15.31 -12.68
N GLU A 81 6.15 14.47 -12.28
CA GLU A 81 6.82 13.47 -13.12
C GLU A 81 6.04 12.16 -13.25
N PHE A 82 5.05 11.93 -12.37
CA PHE A 82 4.20 10.75 -12.47
C PHE A 82 3.26 10.86 -13.69
N GLU A 83 3.09 9.74 -14.39
CA GLU A 83 2.10 9.68 -15.46
C GLU A 83 0.70 10.03 -14.93
N ARG A 84 -0.03 10.86 -15.69
CA ARG A 84 -1.37 11.32 -15.29
C ARG A 84 -2.33 10.17 -14.96
N ARG A 85 -2.25 9.06 -15.70
CA ARG A 85 -3.06 7.86 -15.45
C ARG A 85 -2.81 7.22 -14.09
N VAL A 86 -1.58 7.30 -13.57
CA VAL A 86 -1.23 6.82 -12.23
C VAL A 86 -1.89 7.71 -11.18
N LEU A 87 -1.78 9.03 -11.32
CA LEU A 87 -2.39 9.99 -10.40
C LEU A 87 -3.91 9.86 -10.39
N ASP A 88 -4.53 9.72 -11.56
CA ASP A 88 -5.98 9.49 -11.69
C ASP A 88 -6.41 8.18 -10.99
N ALA A 89 -5.62 7.11 -11.12
CA ALA A 89 -5.89 5.83 -10.45
C ALA A 89 -5.71 5.89 -8.92
N LEU A 90 -4.84 6.75 -8.42
CA LEU A 90 -4.64 6.97 -6.97
C LEU A 90 -5.70 7.86 -6.34
N ARG A 91 -6.41 8.66 -7.14
CA ARG A 91 -7.42 9.61 -6.66
C ARG A 91 -8.50 8.95 -5.81
N GLU A 92 -9.17 7.91 -6.34
CA GLU A 92 -10.24 7.21 -5.62
C GLU A 92 -9.73 6.53 -4.33
N PRO A 93 -8.58 5.82 -4.31
CA PRO A 93 -7.99 5.30 -3.08
C PRO A 93 -7.69 6.37 -2.02
N ILE A 94 -7.19 7.54 -2.42
CA ILE A 94 -6.86 8.64 -1.50
C ILE A 94 -8.15 9.27 -0.94
N GLU A 95 -9.16 9.49 -1.79
CA GLU A 95 -10.45 10.06 -1.38
C GLU A 95 -11.25 9.11 -0.48
N SER A 96 -11.27 7.82 -0.80
CA SER A 96 -12.09 6.82 -0.08
C SER A 96 -11.37 6.15 1.10
N GLY A 97 -10.03 6.21 1.13
CA GLY A 97 -9.19 5.46 2.06
C GLY A 97 -9.30 3.94 1.90
N LYS A 98 -9.79 3.45 0.74
CA LYS A 98 -10.05 2.03 0.47
C LYS A 98 -9.42 1.63 -0.85
N ILE A 99 -8.82 0.44 -0.88
CA ILE A 99 -8.29 -0.15 -2.12
C ILE A 99 -8.97 -1.50 -2.32
N HIS A 100 -9.51 -1.71 -3.52
CA HIS A 100 -10.16 -2.97 -3.89
C HIS A 100 -9.26 -3.75 -4.83
N ILE A 101 -8.85 -4.95 -4.43
CA ILE A 101 -8.09 -5.86 -5.29
C ILE A 101 -8.95 -7.10 -5.54
N SER A 102 -9.32 -7.31 -6.80
CA SER A 102 -10.09 -8.48 -7.21
C SER A 102 -9.14 -9.60 -7.62
N ARG A 103 -9.19 -10.72 -6.92
CA ARG A 103 -8.46 -11.94 -7.31
C ARG A 103 -9.47 -12.88 -7.97
N HIS A 104 -9.48 -12.91 -9.31
CA HIS A 104 -10.40 -13.72 -10.13
C HIS A 104 -11.88 -13.24 -10.11
N PRO A 105 -12.71 -13.56 -11.13
CA PRO A 105 -14.13 -13.19 -11.11
C PRO A 105 -14.81 -13.99 -10.00
N GLY A 106 -15.05 -13.37 -8.84
CA GLY A 106 -15.80 -13.96 -7.73
C GLY A 106 -15.22 -13.77 -6.33
N ARG A 107 -13.96 -13.33 -6.15
CA ARG A 107 -13.40 -13.02 -4.82
C ARG A 107 -12.78 -11.62 -4.77
N LYS A 108 -13.55 -10.68 -4.20
CA LYS A 108 -13.18 -9.28 -3.99
C LYS A 108 -12.48 -9.14 -2.64
N LEU A 109 -11.17 -8.90 -2.64
CA LEU A 109 -10.43 -8.51 -1.43
C LEU A 109 -10.54 -7.00 -1.29
N THR A 110 -11.37 -6.58 -0.34
CA THR A 110 -11.60 -5.17 -0.04
C THR A 110 -10.69 -4.77 1.11
N ILE A 111 -9.60 -4.05 0.83
CA ILE A 111 -8.72 -3.50 1.86
C ILE A 111 -9.38 -2.21 2.34
N ARG A 112 -9.99 -2.27 3.53
CA ARG A 112 -10.61 -1.12 4.19
C ARG A 112 -9.65 -0.59 5.23
N ARG A 113 -9.42 0.72 5.25
CA ARG A 113 -9.05 1.39 6.49
C ARG A 113 -10.25 1.25 7.43
N ILE A 114 -10.11 0.50 8.52
CA ILE A 114 -11.12 0.45 9.58
C ILE A 114 -10.99 1.76 10.34
N SER A 115 -11.77 2.76 9.95
CA SER A 115 -12.04 3.92 10.79
C SER A 115 -12.84 3.43 12.01
N SER A 116 -12.26 3.63 13.19
CA SER A 116 -12.87 3.47 14.51
C SER A 116 -14.21 4.15 14.63
#